data_AF-A0A8H7RTR4-F1
#
_entry.id   AF-A0A8H7RTR4-F1
#
_cell.length_a   1.000
_cell.length_b   1.000
_cell.length_c   1.000
_cell.angle_alpha   90.00
_cell.angle_beta   90.00
_cell.angle_gamma   90.00
#
_symmetry.space_group_name_H-M   'P 1'
#
loop_
_entity.id
_entity.type
_entity.pdbx_description
1 polymer ?
#
loop_
_entity_poly.entity_id
_entity_poly.type
_entity_poly.pdbx_seq_one_letter_code
_entity_poly.pdbx_strand_id
1 'polypeptide(L)'
;MSTNGWFYIRSTSTGNVVASIDTEQDLLRSQVIVTPPTLSDRELWCWKGQFLCNKANDLVLDIRKGRLRLIEDTEICLYTPKPLEDAHNQLWSVREDAVDAYGRPLPGSYIYSLCSNEWVLDVQHTDQGVQKLVLFPLQPIDNDNQRWIFVNEGQLDLNVSIKDSLTMAKNNSASYFSMSESLITPPGSVSSSPDYPTSANDEYPKGLTPAKRGSHSAIFSMEAFKDYYNRVYALQEANVSDKGIAMASAYRIFQDWKLDQISNDIMTGFPLSTSSSSEVRSRLQILTQNEVSKLLSKKDLYSNNNKENTLNLSSRSIIQLYDQTPISP
;
A
#
# COMPACT_ATOMS: atom_id res chain seq x y z
N MET A 1 -9.00 23.89 -2.68
CA MET A 1 -7.73 23.19 -2.96
C MET A 1 -7.07 23.88 -4.15
N SER A 2 -6.21 24.86 -3.89
CA SER A 2 -5.45 25.55 -4.94
C SER A 2 -4.01 25.65 -4.45
N THR A 3 -3.21 24.64 -4.79
CA THR A 3 -1.76 24.70 -4.60
C THR A 3 -1.19 25.42 -5.82
N ASN A 4 -0.69 26.65 -5.64
CA ASN A 4 -0.19 27.51 -6.72
C ASN A 4 1.19 27.07 -7.26
N GLY A 5 1.39 25.78 -7.54
CA GLY A 5 2.67 25.26 -8.00
C GLY A 5 2.54 23.99 -8.83
N TRP A 6 3.54 23.78 -9.68
CA TRP A 6 3.73 22.54 -10.42
C TRP A 6 4.40 21.49 -9.54
N PHE A 7 3.96 20.25 -9.65
CA PHE A 7 4.51 19.13 -8.89
C PHE A 7 4.54 17.85 -9.72
N TYR A 8 5.46 16.96 -9.35
CA TYR A 8 5.47 15.58 -9.76
C TYR A 8 4.55 14.76 -8.87
N ILE A 9 3.84 13.80 -9.47
CA ILE A 9 3.09 12.77 -8.73
C ILE A 9 3.94 11.50 -8.76
N ARG A 10 4.66 11.22 -7.67
CA ARG A 10 5.64 10.14 -7.58
C ARG A 10 5.06 8.92 -6.90
N SER A 11 5.19 7.74 -7.51
CA SER A 11 4.78 6.47 -6.90
C SER A 11 5.65 6.14 -5.68
N THR A 12 5.01 5.73 -4.58
CA THR A 12 5.74 5.25 -3.40
C THR A 12 6.37 3.87 -3.61
N SER A 13 5.85 3.07 -4.54
CA SER A 13 6.34 1.71 -4.80
C SER A 13 7.53 1.67 -5.74
N THR A 14 7.50 2.47 -6.81
CA THR A 14 8.51 2.43 -7.88
C THR A 14 9.39 3.67 -7.94
N GLY A 15 8.99 4.77 -7.30
CA GLY A 15 9.69 6.05 -7.42
C GLY A 15 9.52 6.74 -8.77
N ASN A 16 8.83 6.10 -9.72
CA ASN A 16 8.45 6.66 -11.02
C ASN A 16 7.42 7.77 -10.85
N VAL A 17 7.25 8.59 -11.88
CA VAL A 17 6.32 9.72 -11.88
C VAL A 17 5.22 9.53 -12.92
N VAL A 18 4.04 10.09 -12.62
CA VAL A 18 2.93 10.17 -13.57
C VAL A 18 3.28 11.15 -14.70
N ALA A 19 3.16 10.69 -15.94
CA ALA A 19 3.51 11.48 -17.12
C ALA A 19 2.47 11.37 -18.23
N SER A 20 2.29 12.45 -18.98
CA SER A 20 1.63 12.39 -20.29
C SER A 20 2.55 11.73 -21.32
N ILE A 21 1.98 10.93 -22.22
CA ILE A 21 2.76 10.33 -23.32
C ILE A 21 3.23 11.40 -24.32
N ASP A 22 4.38 11.15 -24.93
CA ASP A 22 4.88 11.89 -26.09
C ASP A 22 4.51 11.16 -27.36
N THR A 23 3.51 11.65 -28.07
CA THR A 23 3.26 11.19 -29.43
C THR A 23 3.07 12.40 -30.31
N GLU A 24 3.65 12.38 -31.51
CA GLU A 24 3.41 13.42 -32.53
C GLU A 24 1.95 13.44 -33.03
N GLN A 25 1.14 12.46 -32.65
CA GLN A 25 -0.31 12.42 -32.87
C GLN A 25 -1.12 13.09 -31.74
N ASP A 26 -2.42 13.32 -32.04
CA ASP A 26 -3.43 13.85 -31.12
C ASP A 26 -3.32 13.25 -29.71
N LEU A 27 -2.99 14.10 -28.74
CA LEU A 27 -2.85 13.76 -27.33
C LEU A 27 -4.21 13.54 -26.65
N LEU A 28 -5.31 13.97 -27.28
CA LEU A 28 -6.63 13.83 -26.72
C LEU A 28 -7.00 12.34 -26.60
N ARG A 29 -7.37 11.93 -25.38
CA ARG A 29 -7.63 10.54 -24.99
C ARG A 29 -6.39 9.65 -25.03
N SER A 30 -5.18 10.20 -25.08
CA SER A 30 -3.97 9.41 -24.89
C SER A 30 -3.88 8.86 -23.47
N GLN A 31 -3.36 7.64 -23.35
CA GLN A 31 -3.19 6.95 -22.07
C GLN A 31 -2.15 7.67 -21.21
N VAL A 32 -2.43 7.83 -19.93
CA VAL A 32 -1.46 8.37 -18.95
C VAL A 32 -0.60 7.22 -18.43
N ILE A 33 0.70 7.48 -18.32
CA ILE A 33 1.70 6.46 -17.98
C ILE A 33 2.43 6.82 -16.68
N VAL A 34 3.13 5.83 -16.12
CA VAL A 34 4.01 5.98 -14.96
C VAL A 34 5.41 5.57 -15.40
N THR A 35 6.38 6.47 -15.33
CA THR A 35 7.70 6.29 -15.96
C THR A 35 8.82 6.81 -15.06
N PRO A 36 10.06 6.31 -15.19
CA PRO A 36 11.20 6.94 -14.55
C PRO A 36 11.25 8.44 -14.87
N PRO A 37 11.49 9.31 -13.87
CA PRO A 37 11.47 10.75 -14.05
C PRO A 37 12.57 11.25 -15.00
N THR A 38 12.19 12.16 -15.88
CA THR A 38 13.03 12.83 -16.88
C THR A 38 13.15 14.34 -16.62
N LEU A 39 12.44 14.86 -15.63
CA LEU A 39 12.38 16.28 -15.25
C LEU A 39 11.82 17.17 -16.37
N SER A 40 10.83 16.66 -17.10
CA SER A 40 10.19 17.36 -18.21
C SER A 40 8.78 17.83 -17.85
N ASP A 41 8.28 18.85 -18.56
CA ASP A 41 6.96 19.45 -18.29
C ASP A 41 5.80 18.45 -18.40
N ARG A 42 5.97 17.35 -19.13
CA ARG A 42 4.98 16.27 -19.24
C ARG A 42 4.77 15.48 -17.95
N GLU A 43 5.70 15.56 -17.02
CA GLU A 43 5.65 14.90 -15.71
C GLU A 43 5.10 15.84 -14.61
N LEU A 44 4.89 17.12 -14.97
CA LEU A 44 4.44 18.15 -14.07
C LEU A 44 2.94 18.35 -14.17
N TRP A 45 2.32 18.37 -13.00
CA TRP A 45 0.89 18.53 -12.80
C TRP A 45 0.61 19.69 -11.86
N CYS A 46 -0.54 20.31 -11.99
CA CYS A 46 -1.04 21.25 -10.99
C CYS A 46 -2.53 21.05 -10.74
N TRP A 47 -2.96 21.46 -9.55
CA TRP A 47 -4.37 21.55 -9.20
C TRP A 47 -4.96 22.84 -9.77
N LYS A 48 -5.87 22.73 -10.74
CA LYS A 48 -6.74 23.82 -11.18
C LYS A 48 -8.13 23.58 -10.60
N GLY A 49 -8.36 23.97 -9.35
CA GLY A 49 -9.54 23.55 -8.60
C GLY A 49 -9.49 22.06 -8.28
N GLN A 50 -10.48 21.29 -8.73
CA GLN A 50 -10.53 19.83 -8.58
C GLN A 50 -9.97 19.07 -9.81
N PHE A 51 -9.47 19.80 -10.81
CA PHE A 51 -8.83 19.22 -11.98
C PHE A 51 -7.33 19.04 -11.74
N LEU A 52 -6.77 17.91 -12.18
CA LEU A 52 -5.34 17.70 -12.30
C LEU A 52 -4.91 18.00 -13.74
N CYS A 53 -4.24 19.13 -13.93
CA CYS A 53 -3.83 19.66 -15.23
C CYS A 53 -2.35 19.38 -15.50
N ASN A 54 -2.03 18.87 -16.67
CA ASN A 54 -0.65 18.65 -17.11
C ASN A 54 -0.03 19.95 -17.65
N LYS A 55 1.25 20.19 -17.36
CA LYS A 55 1.95 21.42 -17.77
C LYS A 55 2.27 21.47 -19.26
N ALA A 56 2.59 20.34 -19.88
CA ALA A 56 3.07 20.32 -21.27
C ALA A 56 1.97 20.57 -22.31
N ASN A 57 0.71 20.28 -21.99
CA ASN A 57 -0.39 20.29 -22.96
C ASN A 57 -1.70 20.91 -22.46
N ASP A 58 -1.75 21.39 -21.20
CA ASP A 58 -2.95 21.95 -20.56
C ASP A 58 -4.18 21.01 -20.52
N LEU A 59 -4.01 19.71 -20.81
CA LEU A 59 -5.05 18.70 -20.67
C LEU A 59 -5.15 18.23 -19.22
N VAL A 60 -6.30 17.67 -18.87
CA VAL A 60 -6.60 17.18 -17.52
C VAL A 60 -6.70 15.66 -17.48
N LEU A 61 -6.50 15.08 -16.29
CA LEU A 61 -6.82 13.66 -16.04
C LEU A 61 -8.33 13.41 -16.16
N ASP A 62 -8.69 12.42 -16.97
CA ASP A 62 -10.06 12.01 -17.27
C ASP A 62 -10.18 10.48 -17.17
N ILE A 63 -11.24 10.00 -16.52
CA ILE A 63 -11.61 8.58 -16.56
C ILE A 63 -12.19 8.30 -17.95
N ARG A 64 -11.51 7.47 -18.73
CA ARG A 64 -11.86 7.23 -20.14
C ARG A 64 -13.31 6.80 -20.29
N LYS A 65 -14.06 7.54 -21.10
CA LYS A 65 -15.51 7.35 -21.34
C LYS A 65 -16.39 7.46 -20.07
N GLY A 66 -15.85 7.90 -18.94
CA GLY A 66 -16.55 8.06 -17.67
C GLY A 66 -17.08 6.75 -17.07
N ARG A 67 -16.49 5.59 -17.40
CA ARG A 67 -16.98 4.28 -16.97
C ARG A 67 -15.97 3.57 -16.07
N LEU A 68 -16.42 3.22 -14.86
CA LEU A 68 -15.70 2.32 -13.96
C LEU A 68 -15.88 0.87 -14.42
N ARG A 69 -14.79 0.11 -14.51
CA ARG A 69 -14.72 -1.28 -14.97
C ARG A 69 -13.78 -2.07 -14.06
N LEU A 70 -14.22 -3.28 -13.71
CA LEU A 70 -13.43 -4.25 -12.93
C LEU A 70 -12.78 -5.32 -13.82
N ILE A 71 -13.48 -5.78 -14.86
CA ILE A 71 -13.02 -6.85 -15.75
C ILE A 71 -11.92 -6.35 -16.70
N GLU A 72 -12.05 -5.10 -17.13
CA GLU A 72 -11.05 -4.38 -17.91
C GLU A 72 -10.54 -3.24 -17.04
N ASP A 73 -9.25 -2.88 -17.19
CA ASP A 73 -8.69 -1.72 -16.50
C ASP A 73 -9.54 -0.47 -16.74
N THR A 74 -9.83 0.28 -15.66
CA THR A 74 -10.43 1.60 -15.80
C THR A 74 -9.35 2.59 -16.21
N GLU A 75 -9.22 2.79 -17.52
CA GLU A 75 -8.14 3.60 -18.07
C GLU A 75 -8.27 5.10 -17.73
N ILE A 76 -7.13 5.69 -17.37
CA ILE A 76 -6.98 7.13 -17.24
C ILE A 76 -6.37 7.71 -18.52
N CYS A 77 -6.97 8.77 -19.03
CA CYS A 77 -6.51 9.45 -20.23
C CYS A 77 -6.45 10.96 -20.06
N LEU A 78 -5.81 11.62 -21.02
CA LEU A 78 -5.80 13.07 -21.13
C LEU A 78 -7.08 13.55 -21.82
N TYR A 79 -7.69 14.61 -21.32
CA TYR A 79 -8.85 15.23 -21.99
C TYR A 79 -8.87 16.74 -21.81
N THR A 80 -9.65 17.43 -22.63
CA THR A 80 -9.91 18.84 -22.40
C THR A 80 -10.75 19.02 -21.14
N PRO A 81 -10.51 20.07 -20.33
CA PRO A 81 -11.32 20.34 -19.15
C PRO A 81 -12.77 20.61 -19.55
N LYS A 82 -13.69 19.84 -18.96
CA LYS A 82 -15.14 20.01 -19.15
C LYS A 82 -15.68 21.09 -18.21
N PRO A 83 -16.83 21.71 -18.54
CA PRO A 83 -17.59 22.50 -17.58
C PRO A 83 -17.89 21.68 -16.31
N LEU A 84 -17.89 22.33 -15.14
CA LEU A 84 -17.98 21.64 -13.84
C LEU A 84 -19.20 20.71 -13.72
N GLU A 85 -20.32 21.09 -14.34
CA GLU A 85 -21.56 20.31 -14.41
C GLU A 85 -21.43 18.96 -15.15
N ASP A 86 -20.52 18.87 -16.12
CA ASP A 86 -20.26 17.67 -16.92
C ASP A 86 -18.93 16.99 -16.56
N ALA A 87 -18.15 17.59 -15.66
CA ALA A 87 -16.79 17.21 -15.37
C ALA A 87 -16.67 16.04 -14.37
N HIS A 88 -17.75 15.34 -14.01
CA HIS A 88 -17.74 14.35 -12.92
C HIS A 88 -16.60 13.32 -13.01
N ASN A 89 -16.18 12.95 -14.23
CA ASN A 89 -15.11 11.99 -14.50
C ASN A 89 -13.70 12.62 -14.61
N GLN A 90 -13.56 13.91 -14.28
CA GLN A 90 -12.32 14.71 -14.31
C GLN A 90 -12.02 15.40 -12.98
N LEU A 91 -12.86 15.17 -11.96
CA LEU A 91 -12.71 15.75 -10.64
C LEU A 91 -12.02 14.77 -9.71
N TRP A 92 -10.95 15.25 -9.08
CA TRP A 92 -10.06 14.47 -8.23
C TRP A 92 -9.89 15.12 -6.86
N SER A 93 -9.55 14.31 -5.88
CA SER A 93 -9.14 14.79 -4.57
C SER A 93 -8.13 13.85 -3.94
N VAL A 94 -7.61 14.23 -2.77
CA VAL A 94 -6.50 13.56 -2.09
C VAL A 94 -6.95 13.14 -0.70
N ARG A 95 -6.51 11.94 -0.29
CA ARG A 95 -6.73 11.40 1.05
C ARG A 95 -5.38 11.04 1.68
N GLU A 96 -5.09 11.58 2.85
CA GLU A 96 -3.80 11.46 3.55
C GLU A 96 -3.84 10.48 4.73
N ASP A 97 -4.86 9.63 4.78
CA ASP A 97 -5.13 8.65 5.85
C ASP A 97 -4.58 7.25 5.53
N ALA A 98 -3.57 7.16 4.67
CA ALA A 98 -2.95 5.89 4.35
C ALA A 98 -2.40 5.24 5.62
N VAL A 99 -2.88 4.03 5.91
CA VAL A 99 -2.46 3.25 7.08
C VAL A 99 -2.09 1.84 6.66
N ASP A 100 -1.15 1.24 7.38
CA ASP A 100 -0.83 -0.17 7.21
C ASP A 100 -1.87 -1.08 7.86
N ALA A 101 -1.62 -2.39 7.75
CA ALA A 101 -2.40 -3.42 8.41
C ALA A 101 -2.42 -3.31 9.95
N TYR A 102 -1.80 -2.32 10.58
CA TYR A 102 -1.84 -2.10 12.02
C TYR A 102 -2.40 -0.72 12.37
N GLY A 103 -2.97 -0.01 11.40
CA GLY A 103 -3.45 1.36 11.59
C GLY A 103 -2.31 2.38 11.72
N ARG A 104 -1.06 2.01 11.40
CA ARG A 104 0.06 2.95 11.47
C ARG A 104 0.10 3.79 10.19
N PRO A 105 0.31 5.11 10.29
CA PRO A 105 0.41 5.97 9.11
C PRO A 105 1.51 5.51 8.14
N LEU A 106 1.13 5.35 6.89
CA LEU A 106 2.01 5.08 5.76
C LEU A 106 2.32 6.38 5.02
N PRO A 107 3.53 6.51 4.45
CA PRO A 107 3.87 7.65 3.63
C PRO A 107 3.08 7.65 2.30
N GLY A 108 2.82 8.86 1.81
CA GLY A 108 2.07 9.10 0.58
C GLY A 108 0.57 9.21 0.82
N SER A 109 -0.13 9.57 -0.24
CA SER A 109 -1.57 9.85 -0.23
C SER A 109 -2.25 9.05 -1.33
N TYR A 110 -3.56 8.82 -1.18
CA TYR A 110 -4.39 8.31 -2.26
C TYR A 110 -4.93 9.48 -3.09
N ILE A 111 -4.91 9.34 -4.41
CA ILE A 111 -5.62 10.26 -5.31
C ILE A 111 -6.89 9.53 -5.75
N TYR A 112 -8.06 10.05 -5.37
CA TYR A 112 -9.34 9.40 -5.62
C TYR A 112 -10.22 10.24 -6.54
N SER A 113 -11.12 9.56 -7.25
CA SER A 113 -12.12 10.24 -8.08
C SER A 113 -13.28 10.74 -7.24
N LEU A 114 -13.70 11.97 -7.44
CA LEU A 114 -14.86 12.53 -6.73
C LEU A 114 -16.20 11.95 -7.20
N CYS A 115 -16.26 11.26 -8.34
CA CYS A 115 -17.46 10.51 -8.71
C CYS A 115 -17.55 9.16 -7.98
N SER A 116 -16.47 8.68 -7.36
CA SER A 116 -16.44 7.45 -6.58
C SER A 116 -15.19 7.41 -5.68
N ASN A 117 -15.36 7.76 -4.40
CA ASN A 117 -14.25 7.94 -3.46
C ASN A 117 -13.51 6.63 -3.12
N GLU A 118 -14.12 5.49 -3.38
CA GLU A 118 -13.52 4.16 -3.20
C GLU A 118 -12.62 3.75 -4.38
N TRP A 119 -12.49 4.60 -5.41
CA TRP A 119 -11.68 4.33 -6.59
C TRP A 119 -10.52 5.32 -6.67
N VAL A 120 -9.30 4.76 -6.66
CA VAL A 120 -8.05 5.50 -6.53
C VAL A 120 -7.12 5.23 -7.71
N LEU A 121 -6.20 6.16 -7.96
CA LEU A 121 -5.16 5.99 -8.97
C LEU A 121 -4.20 4.86 -8.57
N ASP A 122 -3.93 3.95 -9.50
CA ASP A 122 -3.08 2.78 -9.34
C ASP A 122 -2.08 2.64 -10.51
N VAL A 123 -0.94 1.99 -10.25
CA VAL A 123 0.07 1.63 -11.24
C VAL A 123 -0.20 0.20 -11.73
N GLN A 124 -0.70 0.08 -12.96
CA GLN A 124 -0.86 -1.22 -13.62
C GLN A 124 0.34 -1.54 -14.51
N HIS A 125 0.90 -2.74 -14.35
CA HIS A 125 1.98 -3.23 -15.20
C HIS A 125 1.41 -3.84 -16.48
N THR A 126 2.00 -3.50 -17.62
CA THR A 126 1.67 -4.14 -18.90
C THR A 126 2.76 -5.11 -19.33
N ASP A 127 2.39 -6.10 -20.15
CA ASP A 127 3.32 -7.11 -20.68
C ASP A 127 4.50 -6.51 -21.48
N GLN A 128 4.38 -5.26 -21.91
CA GLN A 128 5.40 -4.53 -22.67
C GLN A 128 6.38 -3.77 -21.77
N GLY A 129 6.28 -3.91 -20.44
CA GLY A 129 7.14 -3.21 -19.47
C GLY A 129 6.77 -1.73 -19.25
N VAL A 130 5.73 -1.24 -19.93
CA VAL A 130 5.19 0.10 -19.70
C VAL A 130 4.22 0.04 -18.52
N GLN A 131 4.33 0.97 -17.57
CA GLN A 131 3.36 1.10 -16.49
C GLN A 131 2.29 2.12 -16.89
N LYS A 132 1.03 1.69 -16.82
CA LYS A 132 -0.14 2.54 -17.07
C LYS A 132 -0.65 3.11 -15.75
N LEU A 133 -1.13 4.35 -15.80
CA LEU A 133 -1.97 4.89 -14.75
C LEU A 133 -3.41 4.44 -14.99
N VAL A 134 -4.00 3.76 -14.01
CA VAL A 134 -5.39 3.29 -14.07
C VAL A 134 -6.14 3.78 -12.83
N LEU A 135 -7.46 3.64 -12.87
CA LEU A 135 -8.29 3.75 -11.69
C LEU A 135 -8.64 2.34 -11.21
N PHE A 136 -8.50 2.09 -9.92
CA PHE A 136 -8.82 0.79 -9.34
C PHE A 136 -9.49 0.97 -7.98
N PRO A 137 -10.32 0.02 -7.53
CA PRO A 137 -10.82 0.04 -6.16
C PRO A 137 -9.69 0.15 -5.15
N LEU A 138 -9.91 0.95 -4.12
CA LEU A 138 -8.98 1.13 -3.02
C LEU A 138 -8.66 -0.21 -2.35
N GLN A 139 -7.37 -0.48 -2.23
CA GLN A 139 -6.81 -1.62 -1.52
C GLN A 139 -5.95 -1.07 -0.37
N PRO A 140 -6.56 -0.83 0.81
CA PRO A 140 -5.87 -0.14 1.91
C PRO A 140 -4.72 -0.98 2.48
N ILE A 141 -4.77 -2.28 2.26
CA ILE A 141 -3.74 -3.21 2.71
C ILE A 141 -2.86 -3.54 1.53
N ASP A 142 -1.56 -3.31 1.72
CA ASP A 142 -0.53 -3.96 0.92
C ASP A 142 -0.51 -3.60 -0.58
N ASN A 143 -1.22 -2.55 -0.97
CA ASN A 143 -1.07 -1.97 -2.30
C ASN A 143 -0.31 -0.63 -2.23
N ASP A 144 1.01 -0.73 -2.38
CA ASP A 144 1.89 0.45 -2.44
C ASP A 144 1.77 1.20 -3.78
N ASN A 145 1.20 0.56 -4.81
CA ASN A 145 1.00 1.16 -6.14
C ASN A 145 -0.11 2.22 -6.16
N GLN A 146 -0.96 2.25 -5.14
CA GLN A 146 -2.03 3.24 -5.00
C GLN A 146 -1.63 4.49 -4.21
N ARG A 147 -0.39 4.54 -3.72
CA ARG A 147 0.09 5.65 -2.88
C ARG A 147 1.09 6.52 -3.62
N TRP A 148 0.87 7.83 -3.48
CA TRP A 148 1.55 8.87 -4.24
C TRP A 148 2.17 9.92 -3.33
N ILE A 149 3.34 10.42 -3.71
CA ILE A 149 3.99 11.56 -3.07
C ILE A 149 3.98 12.72 -4.05
N PHE A 150 3.53 13.88 -3.58
CA PHE A 150 3.65 15.12 -4.33
C PHE A 150 5.02 15.74 -4.07
N VAL A 151 5.78 15.95 -5.14
CA VAL A 151 7.12 16.56 -5.07
C VAL A 151 7.09 17.83 -5.89
N ASN A 152 7.36 19.00 -5.29
CA ASN A 152 7.32 20.25 -6.04
C ASN A 152 8.36 20.29 -7.16
N GLU A 153 8.08 21.06 -8.20
CA GLU A 153 9.03 21.37 -9.27
C GLU A 153 10.36 21.87 -8.66
N GLY A 154 11.48 21.28 -9.11
CA GLY A 154 12.82 21.57 -8.58
C GLY A 154 13.22 20.83 -7.30
N GLN A 155 12.32 20.08 -6.66
CA GLN A 155 12.61 19.28 -5.46
C GLN A 155 12.76 17.77 -5.71
N LEU A 156 12.61 17.34 -6.97
CA LEU A 156 12.76 15.94 -7.34
C LEU A 156 14.24 15.58 -7.51
N ASP A 157 14.83 14.97 -6.48
CA ASP A 157 16.20 14.46 -6.53
C ASP A 157 16.23 13.05 -7.13
N LEU A 158 16.88 12.91 -8.29
CA LEU A 158 17.05 11.65 -9.01
C LEU A 158 18.05 10.69 -8.33
N ASN A 159 18.92 11.20 -7.45
CA ASN A 159 19.96 10.41 -6.79
C ASN A 159 19.50 9.79 -5.46
N VAL A 160 18.32 10.18 -4.95
CA VAL A 160 17.80 9.75 -3.66
C VAL A 160 16.93 8.51 -3.82
N SER A 161 17.32 7.44 -3.12
CA SER A 161 16.54 6.20 -3.06
C SER A 161 15.13 6.47 -2.52
N ILE A 162 14.15 5.72 -3.02
CA ILE A 162 12.74 5.84 -2.62
C ILE A 162 12.61 5.72 -1.09
N LYS A 163 13.38 4.83 -0.46
CA LYS A 163 13.38 4.63 1.00
C LYS A 163 13.75 5.90 1.77
N ASP A 164 14.67 6.69 1.23
CA ASP A 164 15.11 7.95 1.85
C ASP A 164 14.14 9.10 1.54
N SER A 165 13.46 9.06 0.39
CA SER A 165 12.40 10.02 0.07
C SER A 165 11.17 9.84 0.97
N LEU A 166 10.82 8.58 1.30
CA LEU A 166 9.71 8.25 2.20
C LEU A 166 9.94 8.72 3.64
N THR A 167 11.19 8.76 4.11
CA THR A 167 11.52 9.29 5.45
C THR A 167 11.48 10.81 5.48
N MET A 168 11.86 11.50 4.40
CA MET A 168 11.71 12.96 4.28
C MET A 168 10.24 13.40 4.19
N ALA A 169 9.40 12.65 3.47
CA ALA A 169 7.97 12.95 3.36
C ALA A 169 7.26 12.93 4.72
N LYS A 170 7.62 12.00 5.62
CA LYS A 170 7.06 11.93 6.99
C LYS A 170 7.28 13.20 7.81
N ASN A 171 8.37 13.92 7.57
CA ASN A 171 8.72 15.13 8.31
C ASN A 171 8.03 16.39 7.75
N ASN A 172 7.63 16.38 6.47
CA ASN A 172 6.98 17.52 5.80
C ASN A 172 5.45 17.48 5.84
N SER A 173 4.83 16.36 6.23
CA SER A 173 3.36 16.26 6.42
C SER A 173 2.80 17.16 7.53
N ALA A 174 3.65 17.87 8.29
CA ALA A 174 3.23 18.80 9.34
C ALA A 174 3.14 20.27 8.89
N SER A 175 3.53 20.63 7.67
CA SER A 175 3.76 22.05 7.31
C SER A 175 2.89 22.64 6.20
N TYR A 176 1.95 21.90 5.60
CA TYR A 176 1.20 22.41 4.43
C TYR A 176 -0.23 22.91 4.69
N PHE A 177 -0.81 22.75 5.88
CA PHE A 177 -2.12 23.34 6.21
C PHE A 177 -2.21 23.76 7.68
N SER A 178 -1.61 24.90 8.03
CA SER A 178 -1.91 25.62 9.28
C SER A 178 -2.55 26.95 8.92
N MET A 179 -3.88 26.98 8.82
CA MET A 179 -4.63 28.24 8.93
C MET A 179 -4.79 28.59 10.42
N SER A 180 -4.58 29.86 10.70
CA SER A 180 -4.52 30.48 12.01
C SER A 180 -5.80 30.33 12.84
N GLU A 181 -5.68 29.82 14.07
CA GLU A 181 -6.56 30.20 15.18
C GLU A 181 -5.80 30.23 16.52
N SER A 182 -5.64 31.45 17.01
CA SER A 182 -5.43 31.93 18.38
C SER A 182 -5.05 30.96 19.52
N LEU A 183 -3.82 31.15 20.01
CA LEU A 183 -3.43 31.39 21.42
C LEU A 183 -4.38 30.90 22.52
N ILE A 184 -4.12 29.73 23.11
CA ILE A 184 -4.23 29.49 24.57
C ILE A 184 -3.18 28.44 24.98
N THR A 185 -2.20 28.86 25.78
CA THR A 185 -1.21 27.99 26.45
C THR A 185 -1.76 27.54 27.81
N PRO A 186 -1.62 26.26 28.21
CA PRO A 186 -1.63 25.90 29.63
C PRO A 186 -0.20 25.69 30.16
N PRO A 187 0.09 26.09 31.41
CA PRO A 187 1.43 26.08 31.98
C PRO A 187 1.85 24.69 32.49
N GLY A 188 3.16 24.48 32.50
CA GLY A 188 3.80 23.26 32.98
C GLY A 188 3.59 22.99 34.47
N SER A 189 3.68 21.71 34.83
CA SER A 189 3.73 21.25 36.22
C SER A 189 4.92 20.33 36.42
N VAL A 190 5.70 20.70 37.43
CA VAL A 190 6.98 20.18 37.87
C VAL A 190 6.84 18.91 38.71
N SER A 191 7.84 18.03 38.57
CA SER A 191 8.48 17.15 39.57
C SER A 191 7.78 16.86 40.90
N SER A 192 7.68 15.59 41.28
CA SER A 192 8.48 15.02 42.40
C SER A 192 8.24 13.51 42.60
N SER A 193 9.34 12.76 42.68
CA SER A 193 9.41 11.38 43.22
C SER A 193 9.48 11.40 44.75
N PRO A 194 9.13 10.29 45.43
CA PRO A 194 9.65 10.02 46.77
C PRO A 194 10.52 8.77 46.82
N ASP A 195 11.71 8.93 47.41
CA ASP A 195 12.63 7.91 47.90
C ASP A 195 12.30 7.50 49.36
N TYR A 196 12.88 6.35 49.77
CA TYR A 196 13.22 5.84 51.13
C TYR A 196 12.59 4.48 51.49
N PRO A 197 13.18 3.68 52.42
CA PRO A 197 14.60 3.38 52.68
C PRO A 197 14.92 1.86 52.73
N THR A 198 16.21 1.54 52.58
CA THR A 198 16.83 0.22 52.75
C THR A 198 17.01 -0.19 54.22
N SER A 199 16.87 -1.48 54.53
CA SER A 199 17.46 -2.12 55.74
C SER A 199 17.87 -3.57 55.47
N ALA A 200 19.20 -3.74 55.38
CA ALA A 200 20.13 -4.83 55.71
C ALA A 200 19.71 -6.32 55.80
N ASN A 201 20.56 -7.11 55.11
CA ASN A 201 21.19 -8.40 55.46
C ASN A 201 20.38 -9.69 55.47
N ASP A 202 20.62 -10.54 54.45
CA ASP A 202 21.30 -11.83 54.69
C ASP A 202 21.92 -12.39 53.39
N GLU A 203 23.09 -13.00 53.57
CA GLU A 203 24.07 -13.42 52.59
C GLU A 203 23.90 -14.91 52.23
N TYR A 204 23.73 -15.25 50.94
CA TYR A 204 23.96 -16.61 50.42
C TYR A 204 24.60 -16.54 49.02
N PRO A 205 25.75 -17.19 48.77
CA PRO A 205 26.33 -17.29 47.44
C PRO A 205 25.98 -18.64 46.76
N LYS A 206 25.96 -18.61 45.42
CA LYS A 206 25.91 -19.74 44.46
C LYS A 206 24.52 -20.29 44.12
N GLY A 207 24.04 -19.85 42.97
CA GLY A 207 23.07 -20.58 42.15
C GLY A 207 22.73 -19.77 40.90
N LEU A 208 23.35 -20.08 39.76
CA LEU A 208 22.91 -19.59 38.45
C LEU A 208 21.50 -20.14 38.19
N THR A 209 20.46 -19.39 38.55
CA THR A 209 19.10 -19.70 38.10
C THR A 209 19.01 -19.33 36.61
N PRO A 210 18.60 -20.25 35.71
CA PRO A 210 18.59 -20.01 34.28
C PRO A 210 17.79 -18.76 33.92
N ALA A 211 18.37 -17.95 33.04
CA ALA A 211 17.67 -16.88 32.34
C ALA A 211 16.35 -17.42 31.81
N LYS A 212 15.25 -16.82 32.27
CA LYS A 212 13.92 -16.98 31.69
C LYS A 212 14.03 -16.45 30.26
N ARG A 213 14.44 -17.31 29.31
CA ARG A 213 14.22 -17.07 27.89
C ARG A 213 12.71 -17.00 27.74
N GLY A 214 12.18 -15.79 27.84
CA GLY A 214 10.94 -15.47 27.15
C GLY A 214 11.19 -15.83 25.71
N SER A 215 10.55 -16.89 25.24
CA SER A 215 10.30 -17.07 23.82
C SER A 215 9.61 -15.79 23.37
N HIS A 216 10.34 -14.88 22.75
CA HIS A 216 9.73 -13.78 22.02
C HIS A 216 8.76 -14.44 21.06
N SER A 217 7.45 -14.33 21.35
CA SER A 217 6.40 -14.62 20.39
C SER A 217 6.80 -13.89 19.11
N ALA A 218 7.04 -14.65 18.04
CA ALA A 218 7.50 -14.12 16.78
C ALA A 218 6.61 -12.92 16.42
N ILE A 219 7.19 -11.72 16.47
CA ILE A 219 6.49 -10.50 16.10
C ILE A 219 5.99 -10.73 14.69
N PHE A 220 4.67 -10.66 14.52
CA PHE A 220 4.05 -10.70 13.21
C PHE A 220 4.60 -9.52 12.40
N SER A 221 5.24 -9.81 11.28
CA SER A 221 5.79 -8.80 10.37
C SER A 221 5.28 -9.10 8.98
N MET A 222 4.39 -8.25 8.49
CA MET A 222 3.88 -8.32 7.12
C MET A 222 5.03 -8.29 6.09
N GLU A 223 6.10 -7.55 6.38
CA GLU A 223 7.30 -7.46 5.54
C GLU A 223 7.99 -8.82 5.38
N ALA A 224 7.98 -9.66 6.42
CA ALA A 224 8.52 -11.01 6.32
C ALA A 224 7.67 -11.91 5.40
N PHE A 225 6.34 -11.74 5.41
CA PHE A 225 5.46 -12.44 4.48
C PHE A 225 5.73 -12.03 3.03
N LYS A 226 5.87 -10.72 2.77
CA LYS A 226 6.23 -10.15 1.46
C LYS A 226 7.57 -10.68 0.94
N ASP A 227 8.59 -10.65 1.80
CA ASP A 227 9.94 -11.11 1.43
C ASP A 227 9.93 -12.58 1.00
N TYR A 228 9.29 -13.45 1.78
CA TYR A 228 9.17 -14.86 1.41
C TYR A 228 8.28 -15.08 0.19
N TYR A 229 7.21 -14.32 0.01
CA TYR A 229 6.40 -14.38 -1.20
C TYR A 229 7.22 -14.08 -2.45
N ASN A 230 7.99 -13.00 -2.43
CA ASN A 230 8.85 -12.62 -3.55
C ASN A 230 9.91 -13.70 -3.85
N ARG A 231 10.55 -14.26 -2.81
CA ARG A 231 11.53 -15.34 -2.97
C ARG A 231 10.93 -16.60 -3.59
N VAL A 232 9.74 -17.00 -3.15
CA VAL A 232 9.09 -18.25 -3.61
C VAL A 232 8.43 -18.09 -4.97
N TYR A 233 7.67 -17.03 -5.20
CA TYR A 233 6.84 -16.90 -6.41
C TYR A 233 7.46 -16.05 -7.51
N ALA A 234 8.16 -14.96 -7.17
CA ALA A 234 8.77 -14.08 -8.18
C ALA A 234 10.16 -14.58 -8.58
N LEU A 235 11.02 -14.90 -7.60
CA LEU A 235 12.40 -15.31 -7.83
C LEU A 235 12.59 -16.83 -7.96
N GLN A 236 11.60 -17.62 -7.55
CA GLN A 236 11.64 -19.09 -7.55
C GLN A 236 12.90 -19.64 -6.86
N GLU A 237 13.29 -19.03 -5.74
CA GLU A 237 14.43 -19.44 -4.95
C GLU A 237 14.22 -20.88 -4.42
N ALA A 238 15.20 -21.75 -4.63
CA ALA A 238 15.13 -23.15 -4.20
C ALA A 238 15.40 -23.32 -2.68
N ASN A 239 16.22 -22.44 -2.09
CA ASN A 239 16.69 -22.57 -0.71
C ASN A 239 15.80 -21.82 0.29
N VAL A 240 14.50 -22.12 0.28
CA VAL A 240 13.54 -21.48 1.20
C VAL A 240 13.15 -22.45 2.32
N SER A 241 13.23 -21.98 3.57
CA SER A 241 12.83 -22.78 4.74
C SER A 241 11.34 -23.14 4.75
N ASP A 242 10.95 -24.19 5.49
CA ASP A 242 9.54 -24.59 5.70
C ASP A 242 8.68 -23.40 6.16
N LYS A 243 9.21 -22.59 7.08
CA LYS A 243 8.55 -21.37 7.56
C LYS A 243 8.36 -20.34 6.44
N GLY A 244 9.37 -20.17 5.59
CA GLY A 244 9.30 -19.27 4.45
C GLY A 244 8.24 -19.70 3.44
N ILE A 245 8.21 -20.98 3.08
CA ILE A 245 7.19 -21.54 2.16
C ILE A 245 5.79 -21.39 2.76
N ALA A 246 5.63 -21.67 4.05
CA ALA A 246 4.38 -21.51 4.77
C ALA A 246 3.88 -20.06 4.77
N MET A 247 4.76 -19.10 5.06
CA MET A 247 4.44 -17.67 5.06
C MET A 247 4.10 -17.18 3.65
N ALA A 248 4.91 -17.53 2.64
CA ALA A 248 4.67 -17.16 1.25
C ALA A 248 3.30 -17.67 0.76
N SER A 249 2.97 -18.94 1.04
CA SER A 249 1.71 -19.56 0.63
C SER A 249 0.50 -18.94 1.33
N ALA A 250 0.61 -18.68 2.63
CA ALA A 250 -0.44 -18.01 3.39
C ALA A 250 -0.70 -16.60 2.85
N TYR A 251 0.36 -15.85 2.57
CA TYR A 251 0.24 -14.50 2.04
C TYR A 251 -0.39 -14.46 0.64
N ARG A 252 0.02 -15.36 -0.27
CA ARG A 252 -0.61 -15.50 -1.59
C ARG A 252 -2.13 -15.69 -1.50
N ILE A 253 -2.55 -16.69 -0.72
CA ILE A 253 -3.97 -17.01 -0.57
C ILE A 253 -4.75 -15.88 0.11
N PHE A 254 -4.11 -15.18 1.05
CA PHE A 254 -4.72 -14.02 1.69
C PHE A 254 -4.95 -12.87 0.70
N GLN A 255 -4.00 -12.59 -0.20
CA GLN A 255 -4.15 -11.59 -1.26
C GLN A 255 -5.28 -11.95 -2.24
N ASP A 256 -5.30 -13.20 -2.72
CA ASP A 256 -6.34 -13.69 -3.64
C ASP A 256 -7.74 -13.56 -2.99
N TRP A 257 -7.87 -13.97 -1.72
CA TRP A 257 -9.13 -13.85 -0.99
C TRP A 257 -9.57 -12.39 -0.79
N LYS A 258 -8.64 -11.48 -0.47
CA LYS A 258 -8.95 -10.05 -0.32
C LYS A 258 -9.45 -9.43 -1.62
N LEU A 259 -8.82 -9.76 -2.75
CA LEU A 259 -9.27 -9.35 -4.08
C LEU A 259 -10.70 -9.82 -4.38
N ASP A 260 -11.00 -11.08 -4.06
CA ASP A 260 -12.33 -11.66 -4.23
C ASP A 260 -13.39 -10.94 -3.36
N GLN A 261 -13.06 -10.57 -2.12
CA GLN A 261 -13.99 -9.80 -1.28
C GLN A 261 -14.30 -8.43 -1.89
N ILE A 262 -13.28 -7.70 -2.31
CA ILE A 262 -13.43 -6.37 -2.94
C ILE A 262 -14.29 -6.45 -4.20
N SER A 263 -14.04 -7.45 -5.05
CA SER A 263 -14.83 -7.66 -6.29
C SER A 263 -16.31 -7.91 -5.99
N ASN A 264 -16.60 -8.75 -4.99
CA ASN A 264 -17.97 -9.12 -4.64
C ASN A 264 -18.74 -7.99 -3.94
N ASP A 265 -18.08 -7.22 -3.06
CA ASP A 265 -18.70 -6.09 -2.36
C ASP A 265 -19.10 -4.97 -3.34
N ILE A 266 -18.28 -4.72 -4.37
CA ILE A 266 -18.55 -3.69 -5.39
C ILE A 266 -19.68 -4.11 -6.33
N MET A 267 -19.75 -5.40 -6.71
CA MET A 267 -20.74 -5.88 -7.68
C MET A 267 -22.15 -6.01 -7.08
N THR A 268 -22.25 -6.19 -5.76
CA THR A 268 -23.52 -6.41 -5.06
C THR A 268 -24.03 -5.20 -4.29
N GLY A 269 -23.22 -4.14 -4.14
CA GLY A 269 -23.61 -2.88 -3.48
C GLY A 269 -23.95 -3.03 -1.98
N PHE A 270 -23.73 -4.21 -1.42
CA PHE A 270 -23.99 -4.59 -0.03
C PHE A 270 -22.93 -5.61 0.38
N PRO A 271 -22.29 -5.46 1.56
CA PRO A 271 -21.32 -6.44 2.02
C PRO A 271 -22.03 -7.77 2.24
N LEU A 272 -21.80 -8.76 1.36
CA LEU A 272 -22.30 -10.13 1.53
C LEU A 272 -21.44 -10.86 2.58
N SER A 273 -21.37 -10.29 3.78
CA SER A 273 -20.77 -10.89 4.97
C SER A 273 -21.69 -11.93 5.61
N THR A 274 -22.23 -12.85 4.81
CA THR A 274 -23.07 -13.95 5.33
C THR A 274 -22.26 -15.18 5.74
N SER A 275 -20.95 -15.20 5.49
CA SER A 275 -20.07 -16.29 5.94
C SER A 275 -19.62 -16.03 7.37
N SER A 276 -19.83 -16.99 8.27
CA SER A 276 -19.34 -16.88 9.64
C SER A 276 -17.82 -16.79 9.66
N SER A 277 -17.27 -16.04 10.62
CA SER A 277 -15.82 -15.86 10.80
C SER A 277 -15.07 -17.21 10.92
N SER A 278 -15.73 -18.27 11.39
CA SER A 278 -15.20 -19.63 11.44
C SER A 278 -15.12 -20.31 10.07
N GLU A 279 -16.11 -20.13 9.21
CA GLU A 279 -16.13 -20.70 7.86
C GLU A 279 -15.05 -20.08 6.98
N VAL A 280 -14.84 -18.76 7.09
CA VAL A 280 -13.77 -18.06 6.37
C VAL A 280 -12.40 -18.58 6.80
N ARG A 281 -12.15 -18.70 8.12
CA ARG A 281 -10.89 -19.27 8.64
C ARG A 281 -10.63 -20.68 8.11
N SER A 282 -11.64 -21.55 8.16
CA SER A 282 -11.53 -22.94 7.67
C SER A 282 -11.24 -22.98 6.16
N ARG A 283 -11.96 -22.18 5.37
CA ARG A 283 -11.75 -22.09 3.92
C ARG A 283 -10.34 -21.61 3.59
N LEU A 284 -9.87 -20.56 4.24
CA LEU A 284 -8.52 -20.02 4.05
C LEU A 284 -7.44 -21.06 4.38
N GLN A 285 -7.59 -21.78 5.49
CA GLN A 285 -6.66 -22.86 5.84
C GLN A 285 -6.59 -23.95 4.76
N ILE A 286 -7.74 -24.41 4.26
CA ILE A 286 -7.78 -25.44 3.21
C ILE A 286 -7.08 -24.95 1.93
N LEU A 287 -7.38 -23.71 1.49
CA LEU A 287 -6.77 -23.12 0.31
C LEU A 287 -5.24 -23.00 0.47
N THR A 288 -4.78 -22.52 1.61
CA THR A 288 -3.33 -22.42 1.92
C THR A 288 -2.65 -23.78 1.93
N GLN A 289 -3.25 -24.80 2.55
CA GLN A 289 -2.71 -26.16 2.58
C GLN A 289 -2.62 -26.80 1.18
N ASN A 290 -3.61 -26.54 0.33
CA ASN A 290 -3.60 -26.98 -1.06
C ASN A 290 -2.46 -26.32 -1.85
N GLU A 291 -2.25 -25.01 -1.66
CA GLU A 291 -1.16 -24.29 -2.32
C GLU A 291 0.22 -24.77 -1.87
N VAL A 292 0.42 -25.02 -0.56
CA VAL A 292 1.64 -25.64 -0.05
C VAL A 292 1.88 -27.02 -0.67
N SER A 293 0.83 -27.85 -0.75
CA SER A 293 0.94 -29.18 -1.36
C SER A 293 1.31 -29.10 -2.84
N LYS A 294 0.79 -28.11 -3.56
CA LYS A 294 1.14 -27.82 -4.95
C LYS A 294 2.59 -27.37 -5.09
N LEU A 295 3.07 -26.43 -4.26
CA LEU A 295 4.46 -25.98 -4.27
C LEU A 295 5.44 -27.12 -3.98
N LEU A 296 5.20 -27.88 -2.91
CA LEU A 296 6.09 -28.97 -2.50
C LEU A 296 6.05 -30.19 -3.44
N SER A 297 5.06 -30.25 -4.36
CA SER A 297 5.07 -31.25 -5.43
C SER A 297 6.16 -30.98 -6.48
N LYS A 298 6.67 -29.74 -6.56
CA LYS A 298 7.83 -29.36 -7.39
C LYS A 298 9.13 -29.80 -6.73
N LYS A 299 9.42 -31.10 -6.82
CA LYS A 299 10.59 -31.74 -6.16
C LYS A 299 11.93 -31.12 -6.56
N ASP A 300 12.03 -30.48 -7.72
CA ASP A 300 13.27 -29.86 -8.20
C ASP A 300 13.68 -28.62 -7.39
N LEU A 301 12.72 -27.96 -6.73
CA LEU A 301 12.95 -26.71 -5.99
C LEU A 301 12.95 -26.91 -4.48
N TYR A 302 12.07 -27.77 -3.94
CA TYR A 302 11.79 -27.83 -2.49
C TYR A 302 11.95 -29.24 -1.89
N SER A 303 12.89 -30.03 -2.41
CA SER A 303 13.12 -31.42 -2.00
C SER A 303 13.48 -31.61 -0.52
N ASN A 304 14.04 -30.58 0.12
CA ASN A 304 14.51 -30.63 1.51
C ASN A 304 13.44 -30.22 2.54
N ASN A 305 12.25 -29.81 2.09
CA ASN A 305 11.23 -29.25 2.97
C ASN A 305 10.30 -30.32 3.55
N ASN A 306 9.96 -30.21 4.83
CA ASN A 306 9.03 -31.13 5.46
C ASN A 306 7.59 -30.71 5.17
N LYS A 307 6.86 -31.54 4.42
CA LYS A 307 5.48 -31.27 4.01
C LYS A 307 4.54 -31.07 5.20
N GLU A 308 4.56 -31.95 6.18
CA GLU A 308 3.65 -31.89 7.33
C GLU A 308 3.92 -30.66 8.19
N ASN A 309 5.20 -30.35 8.44
CA ASN A 309 5.62 -29.16 9.15
C ASN A 309 5.18 -27.89 8.43
N THR A 310 5.40 -27.81 7.12
CA THR A 310 5.02 -26.65 6.29
C THR A 310 3.51 -26.45 6.27
N LEU A 311 2.72 -27.52 6.17
CA LEU A 311 1.25 -27.44 6.23
C LEU A 311 0.75 -26.88 7.55
N ASN A 312 1.28 -27.38 8.67
CA ASN A 312 0.94 -26.91 10.02
C ASN A 312 1.32 -25.44 10.23
N LEU A 313 2.52 -25.04 9.79
CA LEU A 313 2.97 -23.64 9.85
C LEU A 313 2.07 -22.75 9.01
N SER A 314 1.74 -23.16 7.79
CA SER A 314 0.93 -22.36 6.85
C SER A 314 -0.48 -22.11 7.39
N SER A 315 -1.07 -23.11 8.05
CA SER A 315 -2.39 -23.02 8.69
C SER A 315 -2.41 -22.03 9.85
N ARG A 316 -1.29 -21.89 10.58
CA ARG A 316 -1.15 -20.86 11.62
C ARG A 316 -0.91 -19.49 11.00
N SER A 317 -0.05 -19.42 10.00
CA SER A 317 0.32 -18.18 9.30
C SER A 317 -0.88 -17.50 8.62
N ILE A 318 -1.78 -18.26 7.98
CA ILE A 318 -2.96 -17.68 7.33
C ILE A 318 -3.98 -17.15 8.33
N ILE A 319 -4.17 -17.83 9.46
CA ILE A 319 -5.04 -17.35 10.54
C ILE A 319 -4.45 -16.10 11.19
N GLN A 320 -3.13 -16.09 11.38
CA GLN A 320 -2.42 -14.92 11.87
C GLN A 320 -2.61 -13.72 10.93
N LEU A 321 -2.47 -13.91 9.61
CA LEU A 321 -2.75 -12.87 8.62
C LEU A 321 -4.20 -12.38 8.70
N TYR A 322 -5.16 -13.30 8.74
CA TYR A 322 -6.58 -12.97 8.78
C TYR A 322 -6.98 -12.21 10.06
N ASP A 323 -6.50 -12.64 11.22
CA ASP A 323 -6.87 -12.05 12.52
C ASP A 323 -6.13 -10.73 12.82
N GLN A 324 -4.90 -10.58 12.33
CA GLN A 324 -4.04 -9.43 12.65
C GLN A 324 -4.00 -8.36 11.57
N THR A 325 -4.72 -8.58 10.46
CA THR A 325 -4.88 -7.59 9.39
C THR A 325 -6.34 -7.09 9.44
N PRO A 326 -6.60 -5.80 9.68
CA PRO A 326 -7.92 -5.22 9.72
C PRO A 326 -8.65 -5.59 8.44
N ILE A 327 -9.67 -6.40 8.56
CA ILE A 327 -10.65 -6.53 7.49
C ILE A 327 -11.50 -5.29 7.67
N SER A 328 -11.14 -4.19 7.00
CA SER A 328 -11.93 -2.96 7.09
C SER A 328 -13.39 -3.28 6.77
N PRO A 329 -14.34 -2.79 7.57
CA PRO A 329 -15.77 -2.84 7.28
C PRO A 329 -16.16 -1.92 6.13
#